data_AF-A0A2V8Y2W8-F1
#
_entry.id   AF-A0A2V8Y2W8-F1
#
_cell.length_a   1.000
_cell.length_b   1.000
_cell.length_c   1.000
_cell.angle_alpha   90.00
_cell.angle_beta   90.00
_cell.angle_gamma   90.00
#
_symmetry.space_group_name_H-M   'P 1'
#
loop_
_entity.id
_entity.type
_entity.pdbx_description
1 polymer ?
#
loop_
_entity_poly.entity_id
_entity_poly.type
_entity_poly.pdbx_seq_one_letter_code
_entity_poly.pdbx_strand_id
1 'polypeptide(L)' 'MVAFGKIMGNVHARGRVDIKKDGSITGDIASARISIEDGAYFKGRIEIDPTRAPSSAD' A
#
# COMPACT_ATOMS: atom_id res chain seq x y z
N MET A 1 -5.20 2.50 4.32
CA MET A 1 -5.78 1.19 3.98
C MET A 1 -4.94 0.13 4.66
N VAL A 2 -5.57 -0.80 5.37
CA VAL A 2 -4.88 -1.94 6.00
C VAL A 2 -5.28 -3.19 5.24
N ALA A 3 -4.30 -3.93 4.71
CA ALA A 3 -4.53 -5.18 4.00
C ALA A 3 -4.32 -6.36 4.96
N PHE A 4 -5.31 -7.25 5.05
CA PHE A 4 -5.22 -8.54 5.75
C PHE A 4 -5.38 -9.67 4.75
N GLY A 5 -4.50 -10.68 4.80
CA GLY A 5 -4.53 -11.82 3.89
C GLY A 5 -3.94 -11.52 2.49
N LYS A 6 -4.43 -12.24 1.48
CA LYS A 6 -3.87 -12.26 0.12
C LYS A 6 -4.67 -11.37 -0.84
N ILE A 7 -4.01 -10.36 -1.42
CA ILE A 7 -4.51 -9.52 -2.50
C ILE A 7 -3.83 -9.92 -3.81
N MET A 8 -4.63 -10.21 -4.84
CA MET A 8 -4.15 -10.43 -6.20
C MET A 8 -4.79 -9.37 -7.11
N GLY A 9 -4.01 -8.36 -7.49
CA GLY A 9 -4.47 -7.21 -8.25
C GLY A 9 -3.83 -5.89 -7.82
N ASN A 10 -4.13 -4.83 -8.56
CA ASN A 10 -3.52 -3.52 -8.35
C ASN A 10 -4.21 -2.77 -7.20
N VAL A 11 -3.41 -2.10 -6.38
CA VAL A 11 -3.84 -1.31 -5.23
C VAL A 11 -3.66 0.18 -5.53
N HIS A 12 -4.75 0.94 -5.45
CA HIS A 12 -4.72 2.39 -5.57
C HIS A 12 -5.22 3.03 -4.29
N ALA A 13 -4.33 3.68 -3.53
CA ALA A 13 -4.68 4.38 -2.30
C ALA A 13 -4.28 5.86 -2.39
N ARG A 14 -5.15 6.77 -1.96
CA ARG A 14 -4.80 8.21 -1.91
C ARG A 14 -3.84 8.52 -0.76
N GLY A 15 -3.99 7.82 0.35
CA GLY A 15 -3.13 8.00 1.53
C GLY A 15 -2.12 6.88 1.70
N ARG A 16 -2.06 6.36 2.92
CA ARG A 16 -1.13 5.33 3.36
C ARG A 16 -1.63 3.91 3.05
N VAL A 17 -0.72 3.05 2.60
CA VAL A 17 -0.90 1.58 2.49
C VAL A 17 -0.04 0.91 3.55
N ASP A 18 -0.65 0.08 4.39
CA ASP A 18 0.05 -0.73 5.40
C ASP A 18 -0.12 -2.22 5.07
N ILE A 19 0.99 -2.90 4.79
CA ILE A 19 1.04 -4.36 4.63
C ILE A 19 1.53 -4.96 5.94
N LYS A 20 0.64 -5.66 6.62
CA LYS A 20 0.91 -6.32 7.91
C LYS A 20 1.69 -7.61 7.73
N LYS A 21 2.26 -8.15 8.82
CA LYS A 21 3.05 -9.39 8.84
C LYS A 21 2.48 -10.54 8.00
N ASP A 22 1.18 -10.81 8.08
CA ASP A 22 0.55 -11.92 7.34
C ASP A 22 -0.09 -11.47 6.00
N GLY A 23 0.24 -10.26 5.55
CA GLY A 23 -0.23 -9.67 4.31
C GLY A 23 0.56 -10.17 3.11
N SER A 24 -0.14 -10.51 2.03
CA SER A 24 0.47 -10.89 0.76
C SER A 24 -0.18 -10.09 -0.37
N ILE A 25 0.61 -9.35 -1.14
CA ILE A 25 0.11 -8.61 -2.31
C ILE A 25 0.90 -9.02 -3.55
N THR A 26 0.18 -9.46 -4.58
CA THR A 26 0.71 -9.65 -5.93
C THR A 26 -0.02 -8.71 -6.87
N GLY A 27 0.68 -7.67 -7.34
CA GLY A 27 0.15 -6.59 -8.16
C GLY A 27 0.84 -5.27 -7.88
N ASP A 28 0.47 -4.23 -8.63
CA ASP A 28 1.12 -2.92 -8.52
C ASP A 28 0.42 -2.03 -7.48
N ILE A 29 1.19 -1.23 -6.75
CA ILE A 29 0.68 -0.31 -5.72
C ILE A 29 0.97 1.13 -6.12
N ALA A 30 -0.06 1.97 -6.18
CA ALA A 30 0.06 3.43 -6.28
C ALA A 30 -0.48 4.09 -5.00
N SER A 31 0.38 4.75 -4.22
CA SER A 31 0.02 5.33 -2.92
C SER A 31 0.79 6.60 -2.58
N ALA A 32 0.34 7.37 -1.58
CA ALA A 32 1.14 8.50 -1.09
C ALA A 32 2.24 8.08 -0.13
N ARG A 33 2.03 6.99 0.61
CA ARG A 33 2.98 6.42 1.57
C ARG A 33 2.74 4.92 1.68
N ILE A 34 3.80 4.16 1.92
CA ILE A 34 3.72 2.72 2.15
C ILE A 34 4.50 2.32 3.41
N SER A 35 3.99 1.34 4.16
CA SER A 35 4.72 0.62 5.19
C SER A 35 4.54 -0.88 4.99
N ILE A 36 5.64 -1.63 5.08
CA ILE A 36 5.67 -3.08 4.93
C ILE A 36 6.29 -3.64 6.21
N GLU A 37 5.52 -4.43 6.95
CA GLU A 37 5.99 -5.08 8.17
C GLU A 37 6.82 -6.32 7.86
N ASP A 38 7.69 -6.70 8.79
CA ASP A 38 8.45 -7.94 8.70
C ASP A 38 7.51 -9.16 8.62
N GLY A 39 7.85 -10.11 7.76
CA GLY A 39 7.02 -11.27 7.40
C GLY A 39 6.02 -11.03 6.26
N ALA A 40 5.75 -9.78 5.88
CA ALA A 40 4.86 -9.49 4.76
C ALA A 40 5.46 -9.92 3.41
N TYR A 41 4.60 -10.34 2.48
CA TYR A 41 4.99 -10.68 1.12
C TYR A 41 4.47 -9.65 0.12
N PHE A 42 5.34 -9.16 -0.75
CA PHE A 42 4.98 -8.27 -1.85
C PHE A 42 5.67 -8.67 -3.15
N LYS A 43 4.92 -8.65 -4.26
CA LYS A 43 5.43 -8.85 -5.62
C LYS A 43 4.71 -7.92 -6.61
N GLY A 44 5.45 -6.97 -7.17
CA GLY A 44 4.96 -6.01 -8.17
C GLY A 44 5.78 -4.72 -8.19
N ARG A 45 5.25 -3.67 -8.80
CA ARG A 45 5.81 -2.32 -8.77
C ARG A 45 5.14 -1.48 -7.68
N ILE A 46 5.92 -0.61 -7.04
CA ILE A 46 5.38 0.43 -6.15
C ILE A 46 5.65 1.79 -6.78
N GLU A 47 4.62 2.62 -6.84
CA GLU A 47 4.67 4.02 -7.21
C GLU A 47 4.22 4.87 -6.02
N ILE A 48 5.09 5.78 -5.59
CA ILE A 48 4.84 6.67 -4.45
C ILE A 48 4.65 8.08 -5.00
N ASP A 49 3.46 8.65 -4.79
CA ASP A 49 3.14 10.04 -5.10
C ASP A 49 2.70 10.78 -3.82
N PRO A 50 3.63 11.48 -3.13
CA PRO A 50 3.35 12.20 -1.90
C PRO A 50 2.30 13.31 -2.06
N THR A 51 2.11 13.83 -3.28
CA THR A 51 1.12 14.88 -3.56
C THR A 51 -0.32 14.37 -3.53
N ARG A 52 -0.48 13.04 -3.59
CA ARG A 52 -1.78 12.37 -3.54
C ARG A 52 -2.37 12.29 -2.13
N ALA A 53 -1.57 12.60 -1.10
CA ALA A 53 -2.06 12.62 0.27
C ALA A 53 -3.25 13.58 0.35
N PRO A 54 -4.38 13.19 0.97
CA PRO A 54 -5.46 14.13 1.20
C PRO A 54 -4.88 15.29 2.00
N SER A 55 -4.92 16.49 1.43
CA SER A 55 -4.58 17.71 2.15
C SER A 55 -5.47 17.75 3.38
N SER A 56 -4.88 17.61 4.56
CA SER A 56 -5.53 18.04 5.79
C SER A 56 -5.80 19.54 5.60
N ALA A 57 -7.06 19.89 5.36
CA ALA A 57 -7.50 21.26 5.50
C ALA A 57 -7.19 21.70 6.94
N ASP A 58 -6.55 22.86 7.08
CA ASP A 58 -6.35 23.58 8.35
C ASP A 58 -7.64 23.66 9.19
#